data_AF-A0A962HEL4-F1
#
_entry.id   AF-A0A962HEL4-F1
#
_cell.length_a   1.000
_cell.length_b   1.000
_cell.length_c   1.000
_cell.angle_alpha   90.00
_cell.angle_beta   90.00
_cell.angle_gamma   90.00
#
_symmetry.space_group_name_H-M   'P 1'
#
loop_
_entity.id
_entity.type
_entity.pdbx_description
1 polymer ?
#
loop_
_entity_poly.entity_id
_entity_poly.type
_entity_poly.pdbx_seq_one_letter_code
_entity_poly.pdbx_strand_id
1 'polypeptide(L)'
;MEKNLKAVNLSGRTISEEMAVPLTGSRKVFVEGSRADIRVPMREISLSDTITSSGVEQNAPVRVYDTSGPYTDPDIMVDLDKGLPALRERWILERANTEALAQSSSVFANQRLADRNLDSLRFQHLRRPRRALAGQNVTQMHSARKGIITPEMEFIAIRENMSRAAMAEAGELLSQQHAGHSFGASVPSVITPEFVRDEVARGRAVIPANINHPEIEPMIIGRNFLVKINSNIGNSALGSSIEEEVEKMVWSTRWGADTVMDLSTGANIHETREWIIRNSSVPIGTVPIYQALEKVGGIAEDLSWEMFRDTLIEQAEQGVDYFTIHAGVLLRYVPMTAKRMTGIVSRGGSIMAKWCLAHHKESFLYTHFEDICEIMKAYDVTFSLGDGLRPGSIADANDEAQFA
;
A
#
# COMPACT_ATOMS: atom_id res chain seq x y z
N MET A 1 -16.84 37.84 -4.17
CA MET A 1 -15.49 38.38 -3.90
C MET A 1 -14.51 37.35 -4.43
N GLU A 2 -14.20 37.47 -5.72
CA GLU A 2 -13.33 36.55 -6.46
C GLU A 2 -11.94 36.57 -5.82
N LYS A 3 -11.54 35.44 -5.22
CA LYS A 3 -10.15 35.26 -4.79
C LYS A 3 -9.33 35.05 -6.05
N ASN A 4 -8.41 35.97 -6.31
CA ASN A 4 -7.30 35.79 -7.23
C ASN A 4 -6.52 34.53 -6.83
N LEU A 5 -6.83 33.41 -7.50
CA LEU A 5 -6.09 32.16 -7.48
C LEU A 5 -4.76 32.41 -8.20
N LYS A 6 -3.69 32.58 -7.43
CA LYS A 6 -2.34 32.58 -7.98
C LYS A 6 -1.90 31.14 -8.05
N ALA A 7 -1.92 30.57 -9.26
CA ALA A 7 -1.25 29.33 -9.59
C ALA A 7 0.16 29.31 -8.96
N VAL A 8 0.38 28.38 -8.04
CA VAL A 8 1.73 28.12 -7.53
C VAL A 8 2.47 27.29 -8.55
N ASN A 9 3.28 27.98 -9.36
CA ASN A 9 4.08 27.41 -10.43
C ASN A 9 5.47 27.02 -9.87
N LEU A 10 5.76 25.72 -9.81
CA LEU A 10 7.12 25.17 -9.64
C LEU A 10 7.25 23.92 -10.54
N SER A 11 8.26 23.94 -11.43
CA SER A 11 8.78 22.85 -12.30
C SER A 11 7.84 22.04 -13.22
N GLY A 12 6.57 22.43 -13.42
CA GLY A 12 5.78 21.97 -14.57
C GLY A 12 5.01 20.66 -14.41
N ARG A 13 4.99 20.06 -13.21
CA ARG A 13 4.07 18.97 -12.83
C ARG A 13 3.39 19.33 -11.51
N THR A 14 2.17 19.83 -11.57
CA THR A 14 1.40 20.25 -10.39
C THR A 14 0.13 19.40 -10.27
N ILE A 15 -0.08 18.78 -9.11
CA ILE A 15 -1.43 18.37 -8.70
C ILE A 15 -2.28 19.63 -8.49
N SER A 16 -3.60 19.53 -8.70
CA SER A 16 -4.50 20.66 -8.50
C SER A 16 -4.41 21.18 -7.05
N GLU A 17 -4.44 22.51 -6.87
CA GLU A 17 -4.32 23.14 -5.54
C GLU A 17 -5.37 22.62 -4.55
N GLU A 18 -6.55 22.22 -5.04
CA GLU A 18 -7.62 21.63 -4.24
C GLU A 18 -7.21 20.33 -3.53
N MET A 19 -6.23 19.61 -4.08
CA MET A 19 -5.71 18.36 -3.49
C MET A 19 -4.64 18.59 -2.43
N ALA A 20 -3.99 19.76 -2.45
CA ALA A 20 -2.88 20.13 -1.56
C ALA A 20 -3.30 21.12 -0.44
N VAL A 21 -4.58 21.12 -0.06
CA VAL A 21 -5.12 21.96 1.02
C VAL A 21 -5.84 21.12 2.08
N PRO A 22 -5.93 21.60 3.34
CA PRO A 22 -6.72 20.95 4.37
C PRO A 22 -8.16 20.69 3.93
N LEU A 23 -8.73 19.55 4.34
CA LEU A 23 -10.14 19.25 4.13
C LEU A 23 -11.01 20.26 4.91
N THR A 24 -12.00 20.85 4.24
CA THR A 24 -12.88 21.89 4.79
C THR A 24 -13.45 21.48 6.16
N GLY A 25 -13.37 22.40 7.14
CA GLY A 25 -13.85 22.17 8.50
C GLY A 25 -12.93 21.31 9.36
N SER A 26 -11.74 20.97 8.88
CA SER A 26 -10.77 20.17 9.64
C SER A 26 -9.33 20.61 9.44
N ARG A 27 -8.45 20.14 10.32
CA ARG A 27 -7.01 20.36 10.27
C ARG A 27 -6.24 19.06 10.49
N LYS A 28 -5.06 18.94 9.91
CA LYS A 28 -4.10 17.89 10.25
C LYS A 28 -3.61 18.12 11.69
N VAL A 29 -3.58 17.06 12.49
CA VAL A 29 -2.95 17.05 13.82
C VAL A 29 -2.08 15.82 13.94
N PHE A 30 -1.12 15.85 14.86
CA PHE A 30 -0.21 14.74 15.11
C PHE A 30 -0.24 14.33 16.58
N VAL A 31 -0.20 13.04 16.83
CA VAL A 31 0.06 12.48 18.15
C VAL A 31 1.50 11.99 18.17
N GLU A 32 2.29 12.51 19.10
CA GLU A 32 3.66 12.07 19.30
C GLU A 32 3.69 10.74 20.07
N GLY A 33 4.52 9.81 19.60
CA GLY A 33 4.78 8.55 20.29
C GLY A 33 5.87 8.68 21.36
N SER A 34 6.50 7.56 21.68
CA SER A 34 7.63 7.50 22.62
C SER A 34 8.89 8.23 22.13
N ARG A 35 8.94 8.54 20.83
CA ARG A 35 10.04 9.24 20.15
C ARG A 35 9.50 10.42 19.35
N ALA A 36 10.28 11.50 19.29
CA ALA A 36 9.92 12.71 18.54
C ALA A 36 9.78 12.50 17.03
N ASP A 37 10.37 11.43 16.48
CA ASP A 37 10.24 11.05 15.07
C ASP A 37 9.01 10.17 14.79
N ILE A 38 8.27 9.73 15.82
CA ILE A 38 6.98 9.04 15.69
C ILE A 38 5.87 10.09 15.85
N ARG A 39 5.49 10.72 14.74
CA ARG A 39 4.39 11.68 14.68
C ARG A 39 3.25 11.09 13.88
N VAL A 40 2.19 10.65 14.57
CA VAL A 40 1.09 9.89 13.97
C VAL A 40 -0.02 10.84 13.53
N PRO A 41 -0.33 10.91 12.22
CA PRO A 41 -1.29 11.87 11.69
C PRO A 41 -2.73 11.45 12.00
N MET A 42 -3.54 12.46 12.29
CA MET A 42 -4.98 12.37 12.40
C MET A 42 -5.59 13.63 11.79
N ARG A 43 -6.88 13.59 11.54
CA ARG A 43 -7.64 14.77 11.13
C ARG A 43 -8.57 15.19 12.26
N GLU A 44 -8.47 16.43 12.68
CA GLU A 44 -9.28 17.01 13.75
C GLU A 44 -10.35 17.92 13.15
N ILE A 45 -11.62 17.59 13.41
CA ILE A 45 -12.81 18.29 12.92
C ILE A 45 -13.32 19.19 14.02
N SER A 46 -13.36 20.50 13.76
CA SER A 46 -13.96 21.46 14.69
C SER A 46 -15.48 21.36 14.62
N LEU A 47 -16.12 21.31 15.78
CA LEU A 47 -17.58 21.34 15.90
C LEU A 47 -18.04 22.76 16.23
N SER A 48 -19.18 23.18 15.68
CA SER A 48 -19.83 24.44 16.06
C SER A 48 -20.33 24.37 17.49
N ASP A 49 -20.31 25.47 18.23
CA ASP A 49 -20.86 25.52 19.58
C ASP A 49 -22.38 25.22 19.59
N THR A 50 -22.85 24.57 20.65
CA THR A 50 -24.26 24.31 20.89
C THR A 50 -24.89 25.52 21.59
N ILE A 51 -25.95 26.08 21.00
CA ILE A 51 -26.71 27.18 21.62
C ILE A 51 -27.84 26.59 22.45
N THR A 52 -27.77 26.75 23.77
CA THR A 52 -28.78 26.27 24.74
C THR A 52 -29.52 27.44 25.40
N SER A 53 -30.65 27.18 26.06
CA SER A 53 -31.36 28.19 26.87
C SER A 53 -30.53 28.71 28.05
N SER A 54 -29.52 27.94 28.48
CA SER A 54 -28.58 28.28 29.55
C SER A 54 -27.29 28.97 29.07
N GLY A 55 -27.09 29.14 27.76
CA GLY A 55 -25.89 29.75 27.18
C GLY A 55 -25.26 28.93 26.06
N VAL A 56 -24.01 29.26 25.74
CA VAL A 56 -23.23 28.60 24.68
C VAL A 56 -22.40 27.47 25.30
N GLU A 57 -22.56 26.26 24.78
CA GLU A 57 -21.79 25.07 25.17
C GLU A 57 -20.78 24.74 24.05
N GLN A 58 -19.51 24.68 24.40
CA GLN A 58 -18.44 24.38 23.44
C GLN A 58 -18.35 22.87 23.20
N ASN A 59 -18.35 22.48 21.93
CA ASN A 59 -18.18 21.08 21.55
C ASN A 59 -16.71 20.75 21.33
N ALA A 60 -16.22 19.70 22.00
CA ALA A 60 -14.87 19.20 21.77
C ALA A 60 -14.69 18.72 20.32
N PRO A 61 -13.51 18.92 19.70
CA PRO A 61 -13.29 18.49 18.34
C PRO A 61 -13.25 16.96 18.22
N VAL A 62 -13.58 16.46 17.03
CA VAL A 62 -13.57 15.01 16.74
C VAL A 62 -12.31 14.68 15.95
N ARG A 63 -11.53 13.71 16.44
CA ARG A 63 -10.39 13.17 15.70
C ARG A 63 -10.81 11.94 14.92
N VAL A 64 -10.38 11.87 13.67
CA VAL A 64 -10.64 10.74 12.77
C VAL A 64 -9.34 10.28 12.13
N TYR A 65 -9.35 9.02 11.69
CA TYR A 65 -8.29 8.45 10.89
C TYR A 65 -8.08 9.27 9.62
N ASP A 66 -6.82 9.45 9.22
CA ASP A 66 -6.45 10.25 8.07
C ASP A 66 -5.33 9.58 7.28
N THR A 67 -5.61 9.30 6.02
CA THR A 67 -4.73 8.64 5.03
C THR A 67 -4.17 9.63 4.02
N SER A 68 -4.56 10.90 4.08
CA SER A 68 -4.22 11.90 3.06
C SER A 68 -2.75 12.32 3.06
N GLY A 69 -1.95 11.84 4.03
CA GLY A 69 -0.52 12.11 4.10
C GLY A 69 -0.17 13.60 4.22
N PRO A 70 1.07 13.97 3.81
CA PRO A 70 1.55 15.34 3.82
C PRO A 70 0.74 16.33 2.95
N TYR A 71 -0.08 15.86 2.03
CA TYR A 71 -0.83 16.70 1.09
C TYR A 71 -1.87 17.62 1.75
N THR A 72 -2.36 17.27 2.95
CA THR A 72 -3.32 18.09 3.71
C THR A 72 -2.69 18.80 4.89
N ASP A 73 -1.36 18.69 5.05
CA ASP A 73 -0.61 19.41 6.07
C ASP A 73 -0.23 20.80 5.52
N PRO A 74 -0.79 21.90 6.06
CA PRO A 74 -0.49 23.24 5.57
C PRO A 74 0.96 23.67 5.81
N ASP A 75 1.69 22.98 6.69
CA ASP A 75 3.09 23.28 7.01
C ASP A 75 4.07 22.57 6.05
N ILE A 76 3.57 21.70 5.16
CA ILE A 76 4.38 20.95 4.20
C ILE A 76 4.05 21.39 2.78
N MET A 77 5.05 21.93 2.09
CA MET A 77 4.99 22.15 0.64
C MET A 77 5.46 20.90 -0.07
N VAL A 78 4.54 20.14 -0.68
CA VAL A 78 4.87 18.94 -1.44
C VAL A 78 5.42 19.31 -2.82
N ASP A 79 6.58 18.76 -3.14
CA ASP A 79 7.23 18.88 -4.44
C ASP A 79 7.30 17.48 -5.07
N LEU A 80 6.47 17.25 -6.09
CA LEU A 80 6.32 15.93 -6.70
C LEU A 80 7.60 15.42 -7.34
N ASP A 81 8.47 16.32 -7.81
CA ASP A 81 9.76 15.95 -8.41
C ASP A 81 10.72 15.44 -7.34
N LYS A 82 10.60 15.92 -6.09
CA LYS A 82 11.42 15.47 -4.94
C LYS A 82 10.85 14.25 -4.23
N GLY A 83 9.55 14.02 -4.33
CA GLY A 83 8.84 13.00 -3.57
C GLY A 83 8.59 13.40 -2.12
N LEU A 84 7.90 12.54 -1.38
CA LEU A 84 7.58 12.76 0.03
C LEU A 84 8.79 12.55 0.95
N PRO A 85 8.79 13.17 2.15
CA PRO A 85 9.80 12.91 3.17
C PRO A 85 9.89 11.42 3.52
N ALA A 86 11.12 10.92 3.66
CA ALA A 86 11.41 9.52 3.99
C ALA A 86 11.23 9.22 5.49
N LEU A 87 10.00 9.33 6.01
CA LEU A 87 9.64 9.21 7.42
C LEU A 87 10.33 8.03 8.14
N ARG A 88 10.36 6.85 7.52
CA ARG A 88 10.88 5.62 8.13
C ARG A 88 12.36 5.37 7.88
N GLU A 89 13.05 6.19 7.08
CA GLU A 89 14.44 5.91 6.66
C GLU A 89 15.35 5.67 7.86
N ARG A 90 15.25 6.54 8.87
CA ARG A 90 16.02 6.41 10.11
C ARG A 90 15.72 5.10 10.84
N TRP A 91 14.45 4.69 10.92
CA TRP A 91 14.04 3.46 11.60
C TRP A 91 14.59 2.21 10.92
N ILE A 92 14.67 2.23 9.58
CA ILE A 92 15.23 1.14 8.78
C ILE A 92 16.75 1.07 8.99
N LEU A 93 17.44 2.20 9.02
CA LEU A 93 18.89 2.28 9.23
C LEU A 93 19.30 1.83 10.64
N GLU A 94 18.55 2.24 11.67
CA GLU A 94 18.83 1.90 13.08
C GLU A 94 18.81 0.39 13.36
N ARG A 95 18.07 -0.40 12.57
CA ARG A 95 18.03 -1.87 12.72
C ARG A 95 19.33 -2.55 12.29
N ALA A 96 20.18 -1.87 11.53
CA ALA A 96 21.49 -2.35 11.06
C ALA A 96 21.45 -3.76 10.41
N ASN A 97 20.34 -4.13 9.79
CA ASN A 97 20.10 -5.45 9.17
C ASN A 97 19.89 -5.38 7.65
N THR A 98 20.16 -4.22 7.05
CA THR A 98 20.08 -3.97 5.60
C THR A 98 21.36 -3.33 5.06
N GLU A 99 21.67 -3.58 3.80
CA GLU A 99 22.74 -2.92 3.04
C GLU A 99 22.16 -2.11 1.88
N ALA A 100 22.80 -0.99 1.53
CA ALA A 100 22.49 -0.27 0.30
C ALA A 100 23.21 -0.92 -0.89
N LEU A 101 22.50 -1.14 -1.98
CA LEU A 101 23.03 -1.71 -3.20
C LEU A 101 23.77 -0.64 -4.02
N ALA A 102 24.82 -1.04 -4.72
CA ALA A 102 25.56 -0.14 -5.62
C ALA A 102 24.75 0.24 -6.87
N GLN A 103 23.92 -0.69 -7.35
CA GLN A 103 22.99 -0.56 -8.45
C GLN A 103 21.81 -1.51 -8.21
N SER A 104 20.75 -1.40 -9.01
CA SER A 104 19.62 -2.34 -8.92
C SER A 104 20.08 -3.78 -9.20
N SER A 105 19.51 -4.76 -8.50
CA SER A 105 19.75 -6.18 -8.82
C SER A 105 18.93 -6.65 -10.02
N SER A 106 17.91 -5.88 -10.45
CA SER A 106 17.11 -6.19 -11.63
C SER A 106 17.84 -5.81 -12.92
N VAL A 107 17.87 -6.73 -13.86
CA VAL A 107 18.41 -6.49 -15.20
C VAL A 107 17.54 -5.46 -15.92
N PHE A 108 16.23 -5.60 -15.84
CA PHE A 108 15.29 -4.69 -16.48
C PHE A 108 15.40 -3.27 -15.93
N ALA A 109 15.46 -3.09 -14.60
CA ALA A 109 15.62 -1.77 -13.99
C ALA A 109 16.90 -1.06 -14.47
N ASN A 110 18.03 -1.77 -14.51
CA ASN A 110 19.29 -1.22 -15.01
C ASN A 110 19.22 -0.84 -16.50
N GLN A 111 18.51 -1.62 -17.32
CA GLN A 111 18.26 -1.29 -18.73
C GLN A 111 17.42 0.00 -18.87
N ARG A 112 16.33 0.13 -18.10
CA ARG A 112 15.49 1.35 -18.08
C ARG A 112 16.28 2.57 -17.59
N LEU A 113 17.15 2.39 -16.59
CA LEU A 113 18.03 3.47 -16.10
C LEU A 113 19.05 3.92 -17.16
N ALA A 114 19.55 3.01 -18.00
CA ALA A 114 20.51 3.33 -19.06
C ALA A 114 19.87 3.92 -20.32
N ASP A 115 18.56 3.75 -20.54
CA ASP A 115 17.86 4.26 -21.71
C ASP A 115 17.61 5.77 -21.62
N ARG A 116 18.30 6.54 -22.46
CA ARG A 116 18.23 8.01 -22.50
C ARG A 116 16.89 8.54 -23.01
N ASN A 117 16.10 7.73 -23.71
CA ASN A 117 14.77 8.16 -24.19
C ASN A 117 13.77 8.33 -23.03
N LEU A 118 14.10 7.77 -21.86
CA LEU A 118 13.27 7.84 -20.66
C LEU A 118 13.68 8.98 -19.72
N ASP A 119 14.74 9.73 -20.04
CA ASP A 119 15.28 10.78 -19.16
C ASP A 119 14.21 11.82 -18.76
N SER A 120 13.29 12.16 -19.65
CA SER A 120 12.18 13.10 -19.38
C SER A 120 11.04 12.52 -18.54
N LEU A 121 10.93 11.20 -18.50
CA LEU A 121 9.91 10.47 -17.73
C LEU A 121 10.45 10.02 -16.38
N ARG A 122 11.77 9.90 -16.22
CA ARG A 122 12.40 9.33 -15.03
C ARG A 122 12.27 10.27 -13.83
N PHE A 123 11.96 9.68 -12.68
CA PHE A 123 12.05 10.38 -11.40
C PHE A 123 13.51 10.73 -11.10
N GLN A 124 13.80 11.98 -10.76
CA GLN A 124 15.19 12.46 -10.66
C GLN A 124 15.86 12.11 -9.33
N HIS A 125 15.09 12.00 -8.25
CA HIS A 125 15.59 11.82 -6.89
C HIS A 125 15.63 10.34 -6.47
N LEU A 126 16.21 9.49 -7.31
CA LEU A 126 16.31 8.06 -7.04
C LEU A 126 17.17 7.77 -5.81
N ARG A 127 16.65 6.92 -4.93
CA ARG A 127 17.40 6.38 -3.79
C ARG A 127 18.09 5.09 -4.19
N ARG A 128 19.22 4.81 -3.53
CA ARG A 128 19.87 3.50 -3.68
C ARG A 128 19.00 2.44 -3.00
N PRO A 129 18.56 1.41 -3.73
CA PRO A 129 17.77 0.35 -3.13
C PRO A 129 18.55 -0.31 -1.99
N ARG A 130 17.83 -0.73 -0.97
CA ARG A 130 18.33 -1.51 0.15
C ARG A 130 17.82 -2.93 0.07
N ARG A 131 18.59 -3.84 0.63
CA ARG A 131 18.24 -5.25 0.78
C ARG A 131 18.65 -5.74 2.17
N ALA A 132 17.96 -6.73 2.72
CA ALA A 132 18.43 -7.46 3.89
C ALA A 132 19.88 -7.93 3.71
N LEU A 133 20.67 -7.86 4.78
CA LEU A 133 21.98 -8.51 4.83
C LEU A 133 21.82 -10.02 4.63
N ALA A 134 22.84 -10.68 4.07
CA ALA A 134 22.81 -12.13 3.87
C ALA A 134 22.47 -12.89 5.16
N GLY A 135 21.48 -13.79 5.09
CA GLY A 135 20.98 -14.55 6.23
C GLY A 135 20.07 -13.79 7.22
N GLN A 136 19.82 -12.49 6.99
CA GLN A 136 18.87 -11.72 7.79
C GLN A 136 17.46 -11.78 7.19
N ASN A 137 16.47 -11.56 8.06
CA ASN A 137 15.08 -11.37 7.69
C ASN A 137 14.64 -10.03 8.28
N VAL A 138 14.14 -9.14 7.42
CA VAL A 138 13.81 -7.75 7.79
C VAL A 138 12.33 -7.57 8.12
N THR A 139 11.52 -8.62 8.00
CA THR A 139 10.07 -8.47 8.01
C THR A 139 9.50 -8.09 9.37
N GLN A 140 8.36 -7.40 9.35
CA GLN A 140 7.60 -7.12 10.58
C GLN A 140 7.18 -8.42 11.28
N MET A 141 6.81 -9.47 10.53
CA MET A 141 6.47 -10.78 11.11
C MET A 141 7.65 -11.43 11.83
N HIS A 142 8.85 -11.34 11.26
CA HIS A 142 10.07 -11.86 11.90
C HIS A 142 10.40 -11.11 13.19
N SER A 143 10.33 -9.78 13.15
CA SER A 143 10.53 -8.93 14.33
C SER A 143 9.51 -9.26 15.43
N ALA A 144 8.24 -9.38 15.06
CA ALA A 144 7.16 -9.70 15.97
C ALA A 144 7.35 -11.06 16.67
N ARG A 145 7.71 -12.11 15.90
CA ARG A 145 7.98 -13.46 16.44
C ARG A 145 9.21 -13.52 17.34
N LYS A 146 10.16 -12.58 17.18
CA LYS A 146 11.29 -12.40 18.10
C LYS A 146 10.94 -11.60 19.37
N GLY A 147 9.70 -11.14 19.51
CA GLY A 147 9.29 -10.31 20.63
C GLY A 147 9.67 -8.84 20.50
N ILE A 148 10.08 -8.38 19.32
CA ILE A 148 10.52 -7.01 19.08
C ILE A 148 9.32 -6.17 18.65
N ILE A 149 9.13 -5.03 19.32
CA ILE A 149 8.19 -3.97 18.93
C ILE A 149 8.97 -2.97 18.08
N THR A 150 8.56 -2.80 16.82
CA THR A 150 9.19 -1.85 15.90
C THR A 150 8.52 -0.47 16.00
N PRO A 151 9.17 0.62 15.54
CA PRO A 151 8.53 1.92 15.43
C PRO A 151 7.23 1.90 14.61
N GLU A 152 7.12 1.05 13.58
CA GLU A 152 5.87 0.88 12.83
C GLU A 152 4.75 0.31 13.71
N MET A 153 5.04 -0.67 14.56
CA MET A 153 4.03 -1.25 15.46
C MET A 153 3.52 -0.23 16.48
N GLU A 154 4.40 0.63 16.99
CA GLU A 154 4.00 1.73 17.88
C GLU A 154 3.18 2.79 17.14
N PHE A 155 3.64 3.22 15.96
CA PHE A 155 2.94 4.18 15.11
C PHE A 155 1.49 3.72 14.85
N ILE A 156 1.32 2.44 14.49
CA ILE A 156 0.02 1.81 14.27
C ILE A 156 -0.83 1.80 15.53
N ALA A 157 -0.27 1.45 16.69
CA ALA A 157 -1.04 1.41 17.93
C ALA A 157 -1.64 2.77 18.27
N ILE A 158 -0.87 3.85 18.09
CA ILE A 158 -1.35 5.23 18.25
C ILE A 158 -2.42 5.55 17.20
N ARG A 159 -2.20 5.19 15.93
CA ARG A 159 -3.09 5.48 14.81
C ARG A 159 -4.47 4.84 14.99
N GLU A 160 -4.50 3.57 15.36
CA GLU A 160 -5.73 2.78 15.57
C GLU A 160 -6.55 3.24 16.80
N ASN A 161 -5.91 3.89 17.77
CA ASN A 161 -6.63 4.48 18.91
C ASN A 161 -7.26 5.83 18.58
N MET A 162 -6.86 6.54 17.51
CA MET A 162 -7.40 7.85 17.10
C MET A 162 -7.53 8.89 18.25
N SER A 163 -6.60 8.88 19.21
CA SER A 163 -6.68 9.72 20.44
C SER A 163 -7.96 9.53 21.28
N ARG A 164 -8.60 8.35 21.23
CA ARG A 164 -9.86 8.08 21.96
C ARG A 164 -9.78 8.35 23.46
N ALA A 165 -8.62 8.16 24.09
CA ALA A 165 -8.44 8.47 25.52
C ALA A 165 -8.67 9.97 25.80
N ALA A 166 -8.11 10.86 24.99
CA ALA A 166 -8.32 12.30 25.12
C ALA A 166 -9.78 12.70 24.81
N MET A 167 -10.46 11.98 23.91
CA MET A 167 -11.88 12.20 23.63
C MET A 167 -12.79 11.76 24.79
N ALA A 168 -12.42 10.71 25.51
CA ALA A 168 -13.15 10.26 26.70
C ALA A 168 -13.06 11.27 27.86
N GLU A 169 -11.92 11.96 27.99
CA GLU A 169 -11.77 13.07 28.95
C GLU A 169 -12.59 14.31 28.55
N ALA A 170 -12.87 14.49 27.25
CA ALA A 170 -13.59 15.65 26.73
C ALA A 170 -15.13 15.54 26.85
N GLY A 171 -15.68 14.37 27.22
CA GLY A 171 -17.11 14.21 27.53
C GLY A 171 -17.66 12.80 27.26
N GLU A 172 -18.61 12.36 28.07
CA GLU A 172 -19.20 11.01 28.00
C GLU A 172 -19.84 10.71 26.63
N LEU A 173 -20.46 11.68 25.97
CA LEU A 173 -21.15 11.50 24.68
C LEU A 173 -20.22 10.97 23.57
N LEU A 174 -19.00 11.48 23.46
CA LEU A 174 -18.03 11.05 22.46
C LEU A 174 -17.42 9.67 22.76
N SER A 175 -17.54 9.19 24.00
CA SER A 175 -17.06 7.89 24.43
C SER A 175 -18.07 6.75 24.22
N GLN A 176 -19.32 7.08 23.89
CA GLN A 176 -20.37 6.09 23.65
C GLN A 176 -20.18 5.43 22.28
N GLN A 177 -19.93 4.12 22.30
CA GLN A 177 -19.84 3.31 21.09
C GLN A 177 -20.88 2.18 21.15
N HIS A 178 -21.57 1.96 20.03
CA HIS A 178 -22.49 0.82 19.92
C HIS A 178 -21.70 -0.49 20.11
N ALA A 179 -22.17 -1.37 21.00
CA ALA A 179 -21.46 -2.61 21.34
C ALA A 179 -21.17 -3.50 20.12
N GLY A 180 -22.07 -3.46 19.12
CA GLY A 180 -21.92 -4.21 17.88
C GLY A 180 -21.92 -5.72 18.09
N HIS A 181 -21.57 -6.48 17.05
CA HIS A 181 -21.36 -7.92 17.15
C HIS A 181 -20.15 -8.33 16.31
N SER A 182 -19.06 -8.70 16.98
CA SER A 182 -17.76 -8.96 16.32
C SER A 182 -17.61 -10.38 15.76
N PHE A 183 -18.60 -11.25 15.99
CA PHE A 183 -18.56 -12.67 15.62
C PHE A 183 -17.31 -13.40 16.16
N GLY A 184 -16.92 -13.09 17.40
CA GLY A 184 -15.77 -13.70 18.08
C GLY A 184 -14.42 -13.05 17.77
N ALA A 185 -14.39 -11.84 17.19
CA ALA A 185 -13.14 -11.08 17.06
C ALA A 185 -12.65 -10.59 18.44
N SER A 186 -11.34 -10.47 18.59
CA SER A 186 -10.65 -10.07 19.82
C SER A 186 -10.21 -8.60 19.71
N VAL A 187 -11.16 -7.68 19.60
CA VAL A 187 -10.88 -6.24 19.52
C VAL A 187 -10.74 -5.69 20.94
N PRO A 188 -9.56 -5.21 21.35
CA PRO A 188 -9.38 -4.65 22.68
C PRO A 188 -9.99 -3.24 22.76
N SER A 189 -10.23 -2.77 23.98
CA SER A 189 -10.65 -1.38 24.20
C SER A 189 -9.53 -0.39 23.84
N VAL A 190 -8.27 -0.76 24.06
CA VAL A 190 -7.09 0.05 23.72
C VAL A 190 -6.12 -0.80 22.92
N ILE A 191 -5.63 -0.27 21.81
CA ILE A 191 -4.62 -0.93 20.98
C ILE A 191 -3.24 -0.57 21.52
N THR A 192 -2.46 -1.55 21.98
CA THR A 192 -1.07 -1.32 22.42
C THR A 192 -0.07 -1.82 21.37
N PRO A 193 1.18 -1.34 21.39
CA PRO A 193 2.23 -1.87 20.51
C PRO A 193 2.46 -3.37 20.70
N GLU A 194 2.31 -3.88 21.92
CA GLU A 194 2.37 -5.32 22.23
C GLU A 194 1.24 -6.10 21.55
N PHE A 195 0.01 -5.57 21.55
CA PHE A 195 -1.12 -6.20 20.88
C PHE A 195 -0.90 -6.24 19.36
N VAL A 196 -0.43 -5.13 18.77
CA VAL A 196 -0.05 -5.07 17.35
C VAL A 196 0.99 -6.15 17.02
N ARG A 197 2.07 -6.21 17.81
CA ARG A 197 3.11 -7.25 17.68
C ARG A 197 2.52 -8.66 17.76
N ASP A 198 1.66 -8.94 18.73
CA ASP A 198 1.08 -10.27 18.93
C ASP A 198 0.16 -10.71 17.78
N GLU A 199 -0.60 -9.77 17.19
CA GLU A 199 -1.44 -10.05 16.01
C GLU A 199 -0.60 -10.34 14.77
N VAL A 200 0.50 -9.61 14.59
CA VAL A 200 1.46 -9.82 13.50
C VAL A 200 2.23 -11.13 13.67
N ALA A 201 2.70 -11.44 14.88
CA ALA A 201 3.47 -12.66 15.17
C ALA A 201 2.69 -13.95 14.84
N ARG A 202 1.38 -13.95 15.16
CA ARG A 202 0.46 -15.06 14.90
C ARG A 202 -0.13 -15.08 13.48
N GLY A 203 0.23 -14.10 12.63
CA GLY A 203 -0.22 -14.01 11.25
C GLY A 203 -1.70 -13.64 11.06
N ARG A 204 -2.33 -12.99 12.05
CA ARG A 204 -3.72 -12.50 11.96
C ARG A 204 -3.81 -11.04 11.50
N ALA A 205 -2.67 -10.36 11.47
CA ALA A 205 -2.52 -9.03 10.89
C ALA A 205 -1.18 -8.89 10.17
N VAL A 206 -1.10 -7.96 9.23
CA VAL A 206 0.11 -7.64 8.46
C VAL A 206 0.35 -6.12 8.42
N ILE A 207 1.62 -5.74 8.27
CA ILE A 207 2.07 -4.36 8.14
C ILE A 207 2.84 -4.28 6.81
N PRO A 208 2.19 -3.91 5.69
CA PRO A 208 2.86 -3.77 4.39
C PRO A 208 3.80 -2.57 4.44
N ALA A 209 5.10 -2.83 4.53
CA ALA A 209 6.08 -1.81 4.89
C ALA A 209 7.47 -2.10 4.33
N ASN A 210 7.57 -2.18 3.00
CA ASN A 210 8.82 -2.48 2.33
C ASN A 210 9.93 -1.50 2.78
N ILE A 211 11.14 -2.02 2.99
CA ILE A 211 12.31 -1.23 3.41
C ILE A 211 12.73 -0.16 2.40
N ASN A 212 12.29 -0.27 1.14
CA ASN A 212 12.53 0.69 0.07
C ASN A 212 11.38 1.70 -0.11
N HIS A 213 10.37 1.65 0.75
CA HIS A 213 9.28 2.65 0.80
C HIS A 213 9.25 3.36 2.16
N PRO A 214 10.28 4.17 2.47
CA PRO A 214 10.35 4.87 3.73
C PRO A 214 9.37 6.07 3.83
N GLU A 215 8.73 6.47 2.74
CA GLU A 215 7.72 7.54 2.71
C GLU A 215 6.40 7.14 3.39
N ILE A 216 6.14 5.84 3.60
CA ILE A 216 4.87 5.41 4.17
C ILE A 216 4.69 5.90 5.62
N GLU A 217 3.47 6.32 5.91
CA GLU A 217 2.92 6.39 7.24
C GLU A 217 2.36 5.00 7.59
N PRO A 218 2.97 4.23 8.51
CA PRO A 218 2.58 2.84 8.74
C PRO A 218 1.11 2.64 9.07
N MET A 219 0.57 1.52 8.58
CA MET A 219 -0.80 1.07 8.82
C MET A 219 -0.84 -0.45 8.99
N ILE A 220 -1.96 -0.96 9.51
CA ILE A 220 -2.17 -2.40 9.74
C ILE A 220 -3.44 -2.91 9.08
N ILE A 221 -3.37 -4.12 8.55
CA ILE A 221 -4.50 -4.87 8.02
C ILE A 221 -4.70 -6.09 8.88
N GLY A 222 -5.86 -6.20 9.53
CA GLY A 222 -6.22 -7.37 10.34
C GLY A 222 -7.62 -7.25 10.93
N ARG A 223 -8.22 -8.39 11.27
CA ARG A 223 -9.62 -8.47 11.72
C ARG A 223 -9.92 -7.67 12.99
N ASN A 224 -8.92 -7.45 13.84
CA ASN A 224 -9.10 -6.79 15.15
C ASN A 224 -8.76 -5.29 15.13
N PHE A 225 -8.63 -4.70 13.95
CA PHE A 225 -8.31 -3.31 13.70
C PHE A 225 -9.43 -2.64 12.90
N LEU A 226 -9.34 -1.33 12.66
CA LEU A 226 -10.25 -0.64 11.75
C LEU A 226 -10.23 -1.32 10.38
N VAL A 227 -11.40 -1.47 9.76
CA VAL A 227 -11.49 -1.97 8.37
C VAL A 227 -10.76 -1.00 7.46
N LYS A 228 -9.92 -1.54 6.58
CA LYS A 228 -9.12 -0.78 5.62
C LYS A 228 -9.68 -0.93 4.21
N ILE A 229 -9.56 0.11 3.40
CA ILE A 229 -10.01 0.13 2.01
C ILE A 229 -8.85 0.39 1.05
N ASN A 230 -8.94 -0.19 -0.15
CA ASN A 230 -7.95 -0.05 -1.19
C ASN A 230 -8.54 0.70 -2.40
N SER A 231 -7.76 1.58 -3.01
CA SER A 231 -8.08 2.18 -4.31
C SER A 231 -7.22 1.58 -5.42
N ASN A 232 -7.83 1.27 -6.57
CA ASN A 232 -7.09 0.81 -7.75
C ASN A 232 -6.88 1.99 -8.70
N ILE A 233 -5.63 2.22 -9.08
CA ILE A 233 -5.23 3.15 -10.13
C ILE A 233 -4.45 2.37 -11.19
N GLY A 234 -3.91 3.07 -12.18
CA GLY A 234 -3.02 2.49 -13.18
C GLY A 234 -3.35 2.98 -14.58
N ASN A 235 -2.30 3.15 -15.37
CA ASN A 235 -2.42 3.49 -16.76
C ASN A 235 -2.91 2.29 -17.59
N SER A 236 -3.44 2.57 -18.77
CA SER A 236 -3.84 1.53 -19.72
C SER A 236 -3.28 1.81 -21.10
N ALA A 237 -3.32 0.82 -21.99
CA ALA A 237 -2.99 1.00 -23.40
C ALA A 237 -3.87 2.07 -24.10
N LEU A 238 -5.04 2.40 -23.53
CA LEU A 238 -5.98 3.37 -24.07
C LEU A 238 -5.73 4.81 -23.59
N GLY A 239 -4.84 4.99 -22.61
CA GLY A 239 -4.44 6.30 -22.10
C GLY A 239 -4.21 6.31 -20.58
N SER A 240 -3.17 7.06 -20.17
CA SER A 240 -3.06 7.91 -18.99
C SER A 240 -1.62 8.44 -18.93
N SER A 241 -1.37 9.60 -18.32
CA SER A 241 -0.01 10.11 -18.09
C SER A 241 0.51 9.80 -16.68
N ILE A 242 1.81 10.00 -16.44
CA ILE A 242 2.41 9.84 -15.10
C ILE A 242 1.75 10.78 -14.09
N GLU A 243 1.52 12.02 -14.51
CA GLU A 243 0.92 13.07 -13.69
C GLU A 243 -0.52 12.70 -13.28
N GLU A 244 -1.32 12.19 -14.21
CA GLU A 244 -2.67 11.72 -13.92
C GLU A 244 -2.68 10.54 -12.93
N GLU A 245 -1.72 9.62 -13.00
CA GLU A 245 -1.65 8.50 -12.06
C GLU A 245 -1.25 8.94 -10.65
N VAL A 246 -0.32 9.90 -10.54
CA VAL A 246 0.00 10.52 -9.24
C VAL A 246 -1.21 11.28 -8.70
N GLU A 247 -1.93 12.02 -9.54
CA GLU A 247 -3.15 12.73 -9.15
C GLU A 247 -4.24 11.79 -8.63
N LYS A 248 -4.50 10.66 -9.33
CA LYS A 248 -5.45 9.63 -8.88
C LYS A 248 -5.06 9.04 -7.53
N MET A 249 -3.77 8.83 -7.29
CA MET A 249 -3.26 8.34 -5.99
C MET A 249 -3.53 9.36 -4.88
N VAL A 250 -3.15 10.63 -5.08
CA VAL A 250 -3.39 11.70 -4.10
C VAL A 250 -4.88 11.89 -3.84
N TRP A 251 -5.70 11.85 -4.89
CA TRP A 251 -7.15 11.95 -4.76
C TRP A 251 -7.74 10.80 -3.95
N SER A 252 -7.30 9.57 -4.22
CA SER A 252 -7.77 8.39 -3.51
C SER A 252 -7.45 8.46 -2.02
N THR A 253 -6.22 8.80 -1.65
CA THR A 253 -5.77 8.85 -0.26
C THR A 253 -6.39 10.03 0.50
N ARG A 254 -6.63 11.15 -0.18
CA ARG A 254 -7.39 12.31 0.35
C ARG A 254 -8.78 11.91 0.84
N TRP A 255 -9.43 10.98 0.14
CA TRP A 255 -10.79 10.52 0.45
C TRP A 255 -10.86 9.23 1.28
N GLY A 256 -9.74 8.77 1.82
CA GLY A 256 -9.72 7.67 2.79
C GLY A 256 -9.19 6.34 2.28
N ALA A 257 -8.58 6.28 1.08
CA ALA A 257 -7.90 5.05 0.66
C ALA A 257 -6.70 4.76 1.58
N ASP A 258 -6.74 3.61 2.27
CA ASP A 258 -5.68 3.19 3.20
C ASP A 258 -4.49 2.53 2.48
N THR A 259 -4.73 1.97 1.30
CA THR A 259 -3.72 1.45 0.37
C THR A 259 -4.11 1.79 -1.06
N VAL A 260 -3.12 1.80 -1.96
CA VAL A 260 -3.36 2.01 -3.39
C VAL A 260 -2.67 0.90 -4.19
N MET A 261 -3.36 0.32 -5.17
CA MET A 261 -2.72 -0.60 -6.12
C MET A 261 -2.49 0.08 -7.46
N ASP A 262 -1.24 0.01 -7.93
CA ASP A 262 -0.89 0.30 -9.31
C ASP A 262 -1.16 -0.94 -10.18
N LEU A 263 -2.23 -0.88 -10.98
CA LEU A 263 -2.62 -1.92 -11.92
C LEU A 263 -2.29 -1.53 -13.38
N SER A 264 -1.30 -0.65 -13.56
CA SER A 264 -0.85 -0.19 -14.87
C SER A 264 -0.50 -1.34 -15.81
N THR A 265 -1.03 -1.30 -17.03
CA THR A 265 -0.71 -2.27 -18.10
C THR A 265 -0.40 -1.60 -19.44
N GLY A 266 -0.04 -0.32 -19.44
CA GLY A 266 0.36 0.42 -20.63
C GLY A 266 1.89 0.53 -20.77
N ALA A 267 2.34 1.53 -21.53
CA ALA A 267 3.75 1.84 -21.63
C ALA A 267 4.30 2.43 -20.31
N ASN A 268 5.62 2.31 -20.10
CA ASN A 268 6.35 2.99 -19.02
C ASN A 268 5.85 2.68 -17.59
N ILE A 269 5.34 1.47 -17.37
CA ILE A 269 4.89 0.96 -16.06
C ILE A 269 5.94 1.21 -14.97
N HIS A 270 7.22 0.99 -15.26
CA HIS A 270 8.31 1.16 -14.32
C HIS A 270 8.42 2.61 -13.82
N GLU A 271 8.44 3.56 -14.74
CA GLU A 271 8.60 4.99 -14.45
C GLU A 271 7.35 5.52 -13.77
N THR A 272 6.16 5.23 -14.29
CA THR A 272 4.89 5.62 -13.67
C THR A 272 4.84 5.17 -12.20
N ARG A 273 5.20 3.91 -11.93
CA ARG A 273 5.21 3.39 -10.56
C ARG A 273 6.24 4.06 -9.67
N GLU A 274 7.42 4.40 -10.19
CA GLU A 274 8.44 5.14 -9.42
C GLU A 274 7.87 6.47 -8.92
N TRP A 275 7.19 7.22 -9.77
CA TRP A 275 6.52 8.47 -9.37
C TRP A 275 5.43 8.24 -8.32
N ILE A 276 4.62 7.19 -8.47
CA ILE A 276 3.58 6.83 -7.50
C ILE A 276 4.20 6.52 -6.14
N ILE A 277 5.18 5.62 -6.06
CA ILE A 277 5.76 5.18 -4.78
C ILE A 277 6.45 6.35 -4.08
N ARG A 278 7.28 7.13 -4.79
CA ARG A 278 7.99 8.27 -4.19
C ARG A 278 7.06 9.37 -3.67
N ASN A 279 5.82 9.41 -4.17
CA ASN A 279 4.80 10.36 -3.77
C ASN A 279 3.69 9.75 -2.89
N SER A 280 3.79 8.48 -2.51
CA SER A 280 2.78 7.82 -1.68
C SER A 280 3.18 7.80 -0.21
N SER A 281 2.25 8.18 0.66
CA SER A 281 2.37 7.97 2.11
C SER A 281 1.62 6.72 2.58
N VAL A 282 0.92 6.03 1.67
CA VAL A 282 0.19 4.79 1.93
C VAL A 282 0.87 3.62 1.23
N PRO A 283 0.69 2.38 1.71
CA PRO A 283 1.26 1.22 1.04
C PRO A 283 0.80 1.09 -0.42
N ILE A 284 1.76 0.78 -1.29
CA ILE A 284 1.52 0.53 -2.72
C ILE A 284 1.54 -0.97 -3.00
N GLY A 285 0.48 -1.45 -3.64
CA GLY A 285 0.39 -2.83 -4.13
C GLY A 285 0.50 -2.93 -5.64
N THR A 286 0.88 -4.11 -6.13
CA THR A 286 0.88 -4.41 -7.57
C THR A 286 0.42 -5.84 -7.85
N VAL A 287 0.23 -6.13 -9.13
CA VAL A 287 0.09 -7.49 -9.66
C VAL A 287 1.29 -7.76 -10.58
N PRO A 288 2.41 -8.33 -10.07
CA PRO A 288 3.67 -8.39 -10.84
C PRO A 288 3.55 -9.11 -12.19
N ILE A 289 2.59 -10.03 -12.33
CA ILE A 289 2.37 -10.74 -13.60
C ILE A 289 1.91 -9.82 -14.73
N TYR A 290 1.32 -8.65 -14.44
CA TYR A 290 0.92 -7.69 -15.47
C TYR A 290 2.13 -7.08 -16.17
N GLN A 291 3.12 -6.61 -15.41
CA GLN A 291 4.35 -6.10 -16.01
C GLN A 291 5.16 -7.22 -16.66
N ALA A 292 5.21 -8.41 -16.07
CA ALA A 292 5.88 -9.55 -16.68
C ALA A 292 5.26 -9.92 -18.04
N LEU A 293 3.94 -9.81 -18.18
CA LEU A 293 3.24 -10.05 -19.45
C LEU A 293 3.57 -8.98 -20.51
N GLU A 294 3.68 -7.71 -20.12
CA GLU A 294 4.11 -6.64 -21.04
C GLU A 294 5.54 -6.86 -21.54
N LYS A 295 6.44 -7.38 -20.69
CA LYS A 295 7.83 -7.71 -21.08
C LYS A 295 7.92 -8.77 -22.18
N VAL A 296 6.88 -9.58 -22.38
CA VAL A 296 6.74 -10.56 -23.48
C VAL A 296 5.68 -10.18 -24.51
N GLY A 297 5.36 -8.88 -24.62
CA GLY A 297 4.46 -8.38 -25.66
C GLY A 297 3.04 -8.91 -25.57
N GLY A 298 2.54 -9.24 -24.37
CA GLY A 298 1.18 -9.73 -24.19
C GLY A 298 1.00 -11.24 -24.39
N ILE A 299 2.07 -11.98 -24.71
CA ILE A 299 2.02 -13.42 -24.99
C ILE A 299 2.20 -14.19 -23.68
N ALA A 300 1.08 -14.62 -23.09
CA ALA A 300 1.08 -15.32 -21.81
C ALA A 300 1.98 -16.56 -21.83
N GLU A 301 2.04 -17.28 -22.94
CA GLU A 301 2.82 -18.51 -23.15
C GLU A 301 4.33 -18.27 -23.01
N ASP A 302 4.81 -17.06 -23.28
CA ASP A 302 6.22 -16.70 -23.24
C ASP A 302 6.69 -16.30 -21.82
N LEU A 303 5.77 -16.27 -20.85
CA LEU A 303 6.12 -16.05 -19.44
C LEU A 303 7.05 -17.15 -18.93
N SER A 304 8.08 -16.75 -18.19
CA SER A 304 9.02 -17.65 -17.51
C SER A 304 9.25 -17.22 -16.06
N TRP A 305 9.76 -18.18 -15.26
CA TRP A 305 10.17 -17.90 -13.89
C TRP A 305 11.27 -16.83 -13.83
N GLU A 306 12.27 -16.88 -14.69
CA GLU A 306 13.41 -15.96 -14.69
C GLU A 306 12.97 -14.51 -14.88
N MET A 307 12.02 -14.28 -15.80
CA MET A 307 11.46 -12.96 -16.05
C MET A 307 10.56 -12.49 -14.90
N PHE A 308 9.75 -13.39 -14.34
CA PHE A 308 8.91 -13.05 -13.19
C PHE A 308 9.76 -12.72 -11.97
N ARG A 309 10.82 -13.50 -11.71
CA ARG A 309 11.82 -13.25 -10.66
C ARG A 309 12.47 -11.87 -10.81
N ASP A 310 12.91 -11.51 -12.01
CA ASP A 310 13.47 -10.17 -12.27
C ASP A 310 12.45 -9.06 -11.99
N THR A 311 11.18 -9.29 -12.35
CA THR A 311 10.07 -8.35 -12.09
C THR A 311 9.77 -8.19 -10.60
N LEU A 312 9.84 -9.27 -9.81
CA LEU A 312 9.69 -9.18 -8.35
C LEU A 312 10.82 -8.35 -7.72
N ILE A 313 12.07 -8.60 -8.15
CA ILE A 313 13.24 -7.86 -7.65
C ILE A 313 13.14 -6.38 -8.02
N GLU A 314 12.80 -6.08 -9.27
CA GLU A 314 12.58 -4.72 -9.75
C GLU A 314 11.60 -3.97 -8.84
N GLN A 315 10.40 -4.53 -8.64
CA GLN A 315 9.34 -3.86 -7.89
C GLN A 315 9.64 -3.78 -6.38
N ALA A 316 10.30 -4.80 -5.82
CA ALA A 316 10.71 -4.79 -4.42
C ALA A 316 11.80 -3.75 -4.14
N GLU A 317 12.71 -3.53 -5.09
CA GLU A 317 13.72 -2.47 -5.00
C GLU A 317 13.14 -1.06 -5.22
N GLN A 318 12.05 -0.92 -5.99
CA GLN A 318 11.32 0.36 -6.08
C GLN A 318 10.57 0.71 -4.79
N GLY A 319 10.15 -0.29 -4.01
CA GLY A 319 9.40 -0.09 -2.77
C GLY A 319 7.93 -0.52 -2.82
N VAL A 320 7.54 -1.44 -3.71
CA VAL A 320 6.19 -2.01 -3.62
C VAL A 320 6.02 -2.77 -2.30
N ASP A 321 4.95 -2.49 -1.55
CA ASP A 321 4.73 -3.02 -0.20
C ASP A 321 4.05 -4.38 -0.19
N TYR A 322 3.24 -4.67 -1.21
CA TYR A 322 2.60 -5.98 -1.34
C TYR A 322 2.38 -6.42 -2.78
N PHE A 323 2.50 -7.74 -3.00
CA PHE A 323 2.27 -8.35 -4.29
C PHE A 323 1.05 -9.23 -4.28
N THR A 324 0.14 -8.97 -5.23
CA THR A 324 -0.93 -9.92 -5.56
C THR A 324 -0.39 -11.01 -6.48
N ILE A 325 -0.22 -12.22 -5.93
CA ILE A 325 0.37 -13.37 -6.64
C ILE A 325 -0.65 -14.51 -6.72
N HIS A 326 -0.96 -14.93 -7.95
CA HIS A 326 -1.99 -15.93 -8.25
C HIS A 326 -1.45 -17.36 -8.19
N ALA A 327 -0.69 -17.70 -7.15
CA ALA A 327 -0.07 -19.01 -6.99
C ALA A 327 -1.10 -20.15 -6.73
N GLY A 328 -2.34 -19.81 -6.39
CA GLY A 328 -3.44 -20.77 -6.22
C GLY A 328 -4.11 -21.23 -7.53
N VAL A 329 -3.76 -20.65 -8.69
CA VAL A 329 -4.31 -21.09 -9.99
C VAL A 329 -3.52 -22.28 -10.49
N LEU A 330 -3.93 -23.47 -10.06
CA LEU A 330 -3.25 -24.72 -10.38
C LEU A 330 -3.83 -25.36 -11.65
N LEU A 331 -3.00 -26.06 -12.42
CA LEU A 331 -3.39 -26.69 -13.69
C LEU A 331 -4.64 -27.56 -13.52
N ARG A 332 -4.69 -28.36 -12.44
CA ARG A 332 -5.81 -29.25 -12.12
C ARG A 332 -7.12 -28.53 -11.77
N TYR A 333 -7.09 -27.25 -11.43
CA TYR A 333 -8.27 -26.46 -11.09
C TYR A 333 -8.89 -25.76 -12.30
N VAL A 334 -8.11 -25.51 -13.36
CA VAL A 334 -8.61 -24.85 -14.57
C VAL A 334 -9.83 -25.56 -15.20
N PRO A 335 -9.91 -26.90 -15.29
CA PRO A 335 -11.09 -27.58 -15.82
C PRO A 335 -12.37 -27.37 -14.98
N MET A 336 -12.25 -27.09 -13.68
CA MET A 336 -13.40 -26.88 -12.79
C MET A 336 -14.20 -25.64 -13.21
N THR A 337 -13.55 -24.64 -13.83
CA THR A 337 -14.22 -23.42 -14.29
C THR A 337 -14.97 -23.58 -15.60
N ALA A 338 -14.88 -24.74 -16.27
CA ALA A 338 -15.51 -24.96 -17.58
C ALA A 338 -17.05 -24.89 -17.55
N LYS A 339 -17.65 -25.12 -16.37
CA LYS A 339 -19.11 -25.06 -16.17
C LYS A 339 -19.62 -23.71 -15.67
N ARG A 340 -18.72 -22.74 -15.43
CA ARG A 340 -19.10 -21.42 -14.93
C ARG A 340 -19.85 -20.61 -15.98
N MET A 341 -20.79 -19.80 -15.52
CA MET A 341 -21.49 -18.82 -16.34
C MET A 341 -20.53 -17.74 -16.86
N THR A 342 -19.62 -17.27 -16.01
CA THR A 342 -18.68 -16.17 -16.36
C THR A 342 -17.21 -16.60 -16.46
N GLY A 343 -16.92 -17.90 -16.33
CA GLY A 343 -15.57 -18.44 -16.46
C GLY A 343 -14.59 -17.88 -15.42
N ILE A 344 -13.39 -17.52 -15.87
CA ILE A 344 -12.34 -16.89 -15.05
C ILE A 344 -12.33 -15.38 -15.32
N VAL A 345 -12.80 -14.59 -14.35
CA VAL A 345 -12.86 -13.11 -14.47
C VAL A 345 -11.65 -12.39 -13.88
N SER A 346 -10.74 -13.12 -13.23
CA SER A 346 -9.46 -12.56 -12.79
C SER A 346 -8.52 -12.42 -13.98
N ARG A 347 -8.04 -11.21 -14.26
CA ARG A 347 -7.03 -10.98 -15.30
C ARG A 347 -5.73 -11.74 -14.99
N GLY A 348 -5.22 -11.64 -13.76
CA GLY A 348 -4.03 -12.41 -13.36
C GLY A 348 -4.28 -13.92 -13.35
N GLY A 349 -5.47 -14.34 -12.93
CA GLY A 349 -5.86 -15.76 -12.95
C GLY A 349 -5.99 -16.33 -14.35
N SER A 350 -6.56 -15.58 -15.30
CA SER A 350 -6.71 -16.02 -16.70
C SER A 350 -5.38 -16.08 -17.44
N ILE A 351 -4.44 -15.18 -17.14
CA ILE A 351 -3.04 -15.25 -17.64
C ILE A 351 -2.39 -16.56 -17.19
N MET A 352 -2.48 -16.90 -15.89
CA MET A 352 -1.90 -18.13 -15.36
C MET A 352 -2.59 -19.38 -15.90
N ALA A 353 -3.92 -19.38 -16.01
CA ALA A 353 -4.65 -20.48 -16.61
C ALA A 353 -4.24 -20.72 -18.07
N LYS A 354 -4.09 -19.65 -18.87
CA LYS A 354 -3.61 -19.73 -20.25
C LYS A 354 -2.20 -20.33 -20.33
N TRP A 355 -1.28 -19.88 -19.49
CA TRP A 355 0.08 -20.41 -19.43
C TRP A 355 0.09 -21.91 -19.05
N CYS A 356 -0.65 -22.30 -18.01
CA CYS A 356 -0.75 -23.70 -17.58
C CYS A 356 -1.28 -24.61 -18.71
N LEU A 357 -2.32 -24.18 -19.43
CA LEU A 357 -2.91 -24.95 -20.53
C LEU A 357 -1.98 -25.05 -21.74
N ALA A 358 -1.30 -23.97 -22.11
CA ALA A 358 -0.38 -23.94 -23.26
C ALA A 358 0.82 -24.88 -23.06
N HIS A 359 1.35 -24.94 -21.84
CA HIS A 359 2.52 -25.77 -21.52
C HIS A 359 2.16 -27.14 -20.97
N HIS A 360 0.90 -27.35 -20.58
CA HIS A 360 0.44 -28.51 -19.81
C HIS A 360 1.32 -28.78 -18.58
N LYS A 361 1.68 -27.73 -17.86
CA LYS A 361 2.54 -27.74 -16.66
C LYS A 361 1.84 -27.05 -15.50
N GLU A 362 2.23 -27.43 -14.27
CA GLU A 362 1.77 -26.75 -13.07
C GLU A 362 2.29 -25.31 -13.02
N SER A 363 1.49 -24.41 -12.44
CA SER A 363 1.79 -22.98 -12.31
C SER A 363 3.20 -22.74 -11.78
N PHE A 364 4.03 -22.02 -12.54
CA PHE A 364 5.39 -21.71 -12.08
C PHE A 364 5.40 -20.83 -10.83
N LEU A 365 4.33 -20.05 -10.59
CA LEU A 365 4.16 -19.29 -9.35
C LEU A 365 3.98 -20.20 -8.14
N TYR A 366 3.35 -21.36 -8.34
CA TYR A 366 3.21 -22.38 -7.30
C TYR A 366 4.50 -23.17 -7.11
N THR A 367 5.13 -23.62 -8.21
CA THR A 367 6.34 -24.46 -8.10
C THR A 367 7.57 -23.70 -7.60
N HIS A 368 7.63 -22.38 -7.80
CA HIS A 368 8.68 -21.49 -7.28
C HIS A 368 8.24 -20.66 -6.06
N PHE A 369 7.18 -21.07 -5.34
CA PHE A 369 6.63 -20.27 -4.25
C PHE A 369 7.67 -19.98 -3.15
N GLU A 370 8.55 -20.93 -2.83
CA GLU A 370 9.64 -20.71 -1.86
C GLU A 370 10.69 -19.71 -2.35
N ASP A 371 11.02 -19.71 -3.65
CA ASP A 371 11.92 -18.72 -4.22
C ASP A 371 11.31 -17.30 -4.16
N ILE A 372 9.99 -17.21 -4.37
CA ILE A 372 9.23 -15.95 -4.22
C ILE A 372 9.31 -15.47 -2.76
N CYS A 373 9.11 -16.38 -1.79
CA CYS A 373 9.23 -16.08 -0.36
C CYS A 373 10.62 -15.51 -0.02
N GLU A 374 11.71 -16.11 -0.49
CA GLU A 374 13.06 -15.62 -0.21
C GLU A 374 13.33 -14.25 -0.81
N ILE A 375 12.77 -13.93 -1.98
CA ILE A 375 12.85 -12.59 -2.57
C ILE A 375 12.09 -11.59 -1.69
N MET A 376 10.81 -11.83 -1.42
CA MET A 376 9.94 -10.89 -0.70
C MET A 376 10.43 -10.61 0.74
N LYS A 377 10.92 -11.65 1.41
CA LYS A 377 11.52 -11.58 2.75
C LYS A 377 12.74 -10.67 2.83
N ALA A 378 13.50 -10.53 1.75
CA ALA A 378 14.69 -9.68 1.72
C ALA A 378 14.36 -8.17 1.73
N TYR A 379 13.10 -7.80 1.46
CA TYR A 379 12.65 -6.42 1.35
C TYR A 379 11.44 -6.08 2.24
N ASP A 380 10.86 -7.06 2.93
CA ASP A 380 9.59 -6.93 3.68
C ASP A 380 8.37 -6.65 2.80
N VAL A 381 8.28 -7.32 1.64
CA VAL A 381 7.08 -7.28 0.79
C VAL A 381 6.05 -8.27 1.33
N THR A 382 4.82 -7.80 1.53
CA THR A 382 3.69 -8.60 2.01
C THR A 382 3.04 -9.40 0.88
N PHE A 383 2.66 -10.64 1.16
CA PHE A 383 1.84 -11.43 0.22
C PHE A 383 0.38 -10.98 0.25
N SER A 384 -0.18 -10.76 -0.93
CA SER A 384 -1.61 -10.81 -1.19
C SER A 384 -1.86 -12.04 -2.09
N LEU A 385 -2.33 -13.15 -1.52
CA LEU A 385 -2.58 -14.34 -2.33
C LEU A 385 -3.81 -14.10 -3.21
N GLY A 386 -3.59 -14.08 -4.53
CA GLY A 386 -4.58 -13.65 -5.50
C GLY A 386 -5.72 -14.66 -5.66
N ASP A 387 -6.95 -14.14 -5.71
CA ASP A 387 -8.18 -14.89 -5.90
C ASP A 387 -8.42 -15.21 -7.39
N GLY A 388 -7.46 -15.91 -8.00
CA GLY A 388 -7.43 -16.15 -9.45
C GLY A 388 -8.65 -16.86 -10.00
N LEU A 389 -9.36 -17.64 -9.17
CA LEU A 389 -10.59 -18.34 -9.50
C LEU A 389 -11.81 -17.75 -8.78
N ARG A 390 -11.82 -16.46 -8.43
CA ARG A 390 -13.00 -15.80 -7.85
C ARG A 390 -14.23 -15.86 -8.79
N PRO A 391 -15.45 -15.85 -8.25
CA PRO A 391 -16.67 -15.85 -9.05
C PRO A 391 -16.89 -14.47 -9.71
N GLY A 392 -17.26 -14.47 -10.99
CA GLY A 392 -17.67 -13.26 -11.72
C GLY A 392 -19.17 -13.02 -11.72
N SER A 393 -19.95 -13.96 -11.16
CA SER A 393 -21.40 -13.89 -11.06
C SER A 393 -21.88 -14.61 -9.81
N ILE A 394 -23.10 -14.30 -9.36
CA ILE A 394 -23.74 -15.03 -8.24
C ILE A 394 -23.92 -16.51 -8.57
N ALA A 395 -24.11 -16.87 -9.84
CA ALA A 395 -24.26 -18.27 -10.25
C ALA A 395 -22.99 -19.10 -10.04
N ASP A 396 -21.82 -18.45 -10.07
CA ASP A 396 -20.52 -19.10 -9.91
C ASP A 396 -20.01 -19.04 -8.46
N ALA A 397 -20.75 -18.38 -7.56
CA ALA A 397 -20.30 -18.15 -6.19
C ALA A 397 -20.30 -19.44 -5.37
N ASN A 398 -19.22 -19.62 -4.60
CA ASN A 398 -19.00 -20.74 -3.69
C ASN A 398 -18.90 -22.10 -4.39
N ASP A 399 -18.50 -22.11 -5.67
CA ASP A 399 -18.30 -23.33 -6.44
C ASP A 399 -17.00 -24.07 -6.06
N GLU A 400 -16.82 -25.25 -6.64
CA GLU A 400 -15.65 -26.10 -6.41
C GLU A 400 -14.33 -25.37 -6.74
N ALA A 401 -14.29 -24.63 -7.86
CA ALA A 401 -13.08 -23.95 -8.31
C ALA A 401 -12.66 -22.80 -7.40
N GLN A 402 -13.61 -22.14 -6.73
CA GLN A 402 -13.31 -21.05 -5.80
C GLN A 402 -12.69 -21.54 -4.49
N PHE A 403 -13.14 -22.69 -3.97
CA PHE A 403 -12.70 -23.20 -2.67
C PHE A 403 -11.50 -24.16 -2.72
N ALA A 404 -11.20 -24.75 -3.89
CA ALA A 404 -10.04 -25.61 -4.11
C ALA A 404 -8.71 -24.82 -4.12
#